data_AF-A0A397BZ11-F1
#
_entry.id   AF-A0A397BZ11-F1
#
_cell.length_a   1.000
_cell.length_b   1.000
_cell.length_c   1.000
_cell.angle_alpha   90.00
_cell.angle_beta   90.00
_cell.angle_gamma   90.00
#
_symmetry.space_group_name_H-M   'P 1'
#
loop_
_entity.id
_entity.type
_entity.pdbx_description
1 polymer ?
#
loop_
_entity_poly.entity_id
_entity_poly.type
_entity_poly.pdbx_seq_one_letter_code
_entity_poly.pdbx_strand_id
1 'polypeptide(L)'
;MELWGTFRRGNKAAASDSDSYVKKFFESTPVEDAWKLDAQTEALKQFVNDSIAAGRRVALVTSGSATVPLNSDSVMDAVSFGDRGAATAEQFLRAGYAVIFLSRQGSLAPFSRHFQAYIRDNSFMSMLHVQPDKSLFVKSRDTSQRDHIASVLQAAKETRENVFHLCFSTVQQYLFYLQAATKAVDAAGTRAMIVLAASVLEYYVPSSSSSTGVPSSSTPADTAAKDKESSSSLSLNLIRVPNLIRKIRQEYAPKSFLVTLKSAADKNQIYNVAFEELEKWGVDAVLADSPALPGEMALVSESESTRVSLKADTTTHMELDTLCAASLVEMHGVFAARRTFLAQGRQLLLLTAKFSMMKANDAVNEDADGHKNVPFATGVRIRVDRGQAHNSPVYELSAVFQNQSHCARAHLWTRVVAPDAVAEDSASTLLTENQIVLAFSPAGTADTIKSMWGDFWGGFADKEFADVKEQWGHVTMGSAIYGLASGVTATLGGDFSSVHGMIKYLGSKLGAAWTDGEQTRIRQALQNMLSVNFNRGLTE
;
A
#
# COMPACT_ATOMS: atom_id res chain seq x y z
N MET A 1 -20.69 34.37 -16.20
CA MET A 1 -19.42 35.01 -15.78
C MET A 1 -19.41 35.25 -14.26
N GLU A 2 -19.88 34.29 -13.47
CA GLU A 2 -19.66 34.19 -12.03
C GLU A 2 -19.22 32.74 -11.77
N LEU A 3 -18.55 32.47 -10.64
CA LEU A 3 -18.11 31.15 -10.15
C LEU A 3 -16.71 30.61 -10.49
N TRP A 4 -15.81 31.45 -11.01
CA TRP A 4 -14.35 31.21 -10.92
C TRP A 4 -13.66 32.49 -10.45
N GLY A 5 -14.30 33.16 -9.49
CA GLY A 5 -13.83 34.42 -8.93
C GLY A 5 -12.39 34.27 -8.46
N THR A 6 -11.53 35.13 -9.01
CA THR A 6 -10.27 35.61 -8.45
C THR A 6 -9.95 34.98 -7.10
N PHE A 7 -8.96 34.09 -7.06
CA PHE A 7 -8.28 33.62 -5.85
C PHE A 7 -7.63 34.82 -5.13
N ARG A 8 -8.46 35.68 -4.53
CA ARG A 8 -8.04 36.67 -3.55
C ARG A 8 -7.73 35.90 -2.27
N ARG A 9 -6.52 36.12 -1.73
CA ARG A 9 -6.19 35.95 -0.31
C ARG A 9 -7.43 36.26 0.54
N GLY A 10 -8.08 35.23 1.10
CA GLY A 10 -9.23 35.46 1.99
C GLY A 10 -10.18 34.30 2.23
N ASN A 11 -10.45 33.43 1.24
CA ASN A 11 -11.33 32.26 1.43
C ASN A 11 -10.52 30.97 1.28
N LYS A 12 -10.63 30.07 2.26
CA LYS A 12 -9.96 28.75 2.28
C LYS A 12 -10.26 28.01 0.97
N ALA A 13 -9.28 27.90 0.08
CA ALA A 13 -9.38 27.08 -1.12
C ALA A 13 -9.75 25.66 -0.71
N ALA A 14 -10.77 25.07 -1.35
CA ALA A 14 -11.11 23.68 -1.11
C ALA A 14 -9.89 22.80 -1.44
N ALA A 15 -9.55 21.88 -0.54
CA ALA A 15 -8.43 20.97 -0.75
C ALA A 15 -8.67 20.12 -2.01
N SER A 16 -7.63 19.86 -2.80
CA SER A 16 -7.72 19.15 -4.09
C SER A 16 -8.19 17.70 -3.95
N ASP A 17 -8.15 17.16 -2.74
CA ASP A 17 -8.61 15.83 -2.34
C ASP A 17 -9.99 15.84 -1.66
N SER A 18 -10.62 17.02 -1.50
CA SER A 18 -11.95 17.11 -0.90
C SER A 18 -13.03 16.51 -1.81
N ASP A 19 -14.00 15.83 -1.19
CA ASP A 19 -15.11 15.17 -1.88
C ASP A 19 -15.86 16.07 -2.86
N SER A 20 -16.15 17.31 -2.47
CA SER A 20 -16.83 18.27 -3.32
C SER A 20 -15.99 18.70 -4.51
N TYR A 21 -14.67 18.86 -4.34
CA TYR A 21 -13.75 19.21 -5.41
C TYR A 21 -13.61 18.09 -6.43
N VAL A 22 -13.42 16.86 -5.96
CA VAL A 22 -13.31 15.67 -6.81
C VAL A 22 -14.62 15.41 -7.57
N LYS A 23 -15.78 15.48 -6.91
CA LYS A 23 -17.08 15.33 -7.58
C LYS A 23 -17.29 16.39 -8.65
N LYS A 24 -17.04 17.66 -8.30
CA LYS A 24 -17.15 18.77 -9.27
C LYS A 24 -16.26 18.55 -10.49
N PHE A 25 -15.05 18.02 -10.32
CA PHE A 25 -14.19 17.66 -11.45
C PHE A 25 -14.85 16.64 -12.38
N PHE A 26 -15.29 15.50 -11.85
CA PHE A 26 -15.89 14.43 -12.68
C PHE A 26 -17.23 14.84 -13.31
N GLU A 27 -18.01 15.71 -12.65
CA GLU A 27 -19.28 16.23 -13.18
C GLU A 27 -19.09 17.31 -14.25
N SER A 28 -18.03 18.12 -14.15
CA SER A 28 -17.79 19.25 -15.06
C SER A 28 -16.83 18.95 -16.20
N THR A 29 -16.09 17.84 -16.13
CA THR A 29 -15.15 17.45 -17.17
C THR A 29 -15.87 16.60 -18.22
N PRO A 30 -15.97 17.05 -19.49
CA PRO A 30 -16.58 16.25 -20.53
C PRO A 30 -15.73 15.00 -20.81
N VAL A 31 -16.40 13.85 -20.93
CA VAL A 31 -15.78 12.59 -21.36
C VAL A 31 -15.78 12.57 -22.88
N GLU A 32 -14.62 12.39 -23.49
CA GLU A 32 -14.50 12.29 -24.94
C GLU A 32 -14.82 10.86 -25.41
N ASP A 33 -15.59 10.73 -26.50
CA ASP A 33 -15.94 9.42 -27.08
C ASP A 33 -14.70 8.58 -27.45
N ALA A 34 -13.61 9.25 -27.82
CA ALA A 34 -12.33 8.62 -28.14
C ALA A 34 -11.74 7.81 -26.97
N TRP A 35 -12.07 8.18 -25.73
CA TRP A 35 -11.62 7.46 -24.55
C TRP A 35 -12.33 6.12 -24.37
N LYS A 36 -13.48 5.91 -25.02
CA LYS A 36 -14.28 4.67 -24.92
C LYS A 36 -14.44 4.20 -23.46
N LEU A 37 -14.70 5.15 -22.55
CA LEU A 37 -14.57 4.94 -21.10
C LEU A 37 -15.41 3.75 -20.61
N ASP A 38 -16.65 3.62 -21.07
CA ASP A 38 -17.53 2.53 -20.66
C ASP A 38 -17.01 1.16 -21.11
N ALA A 39 -16.57 1.07 -22.37
CA ALA A 39 -16.02 -0.17 -22.92
C ALA A 39 -14.72 -0.58 -22.21
N GLN A 40 -13.84 0.39 -21.91
CA GLN A 40 -12.62 0.13 -21.14
C GLN A 40 -12.95 -0.31 -19.71
N THR A 41 -13.95 0.32 -19.08
CA THR A 41 -14.40 -0.03 -17.73
C THR A 41 -14.94 -1.44 -17.66
N GLU A 42 -15.71 -1.87 -18.66
CA GLU A 42 -16.24 -3.23 -18.70
C GLU A 42 -15.14 -4.26 -18.95
N ALA A 43 -14.22 -3.99 -19.88
CA ALA A 43 -13.07 -4.84 -20.13
C ALA A 43 -12.16 -4.98 -18.90
N LEU A 44 -11.95 -3.89 -18.15
CA LEU A 44 -11.22 -3.91 -16.87
C LEU A 44 -11.89 -4.83 -15.84
N LYS A 45 -13.21 -4.71 -15.65
CA LYS A 45 -13.95 -5.57 -14.71
C LYS A 45 -13.84 -7.04 -15.10
N GLN A 46 -14.00 -7.33 -16.38
CA GLN A 46 -13.87 -8.69 -16.89
C GLN A 46 -12.46 -9.26 -16.60
N PHE A 47 -11.41 -8.51 -16.96
CA PHE A 47 -10.03 -8.89 -16.68
C PHE A 47 -9.77 -9.16 -15.18
N VAL A 48 -10.30 -8.30 -14.29
CA VAL A 48 -10.17 -8.48 -12.84
C VAL A 48 -10.92 -9.73 -12.37
N ASN A 49 -12.15 -9.95 -12.83
CA ASN A 49 -12.96 -11.11 -12.45
C ASN A 49 -12.32 -12.43 -12.92
N ASP A 50 -11.83 -12.48 -14.16
CA ASP A 50 -11.14 -13.66 -14.71
C ASP A 50 -9.85 -13.95 -13.94
N SER A 51 -9.12 -12.90 -13.55
CA SER A 51 -7.90 -13.02 -12.73
C SER A 51 -8.20 -13.53 -11.32
N ILE A 52 -9.28 -13.04 -10.71
CA ILE A 52 -9.78 -13.49 -9.40
C ILE A 52 -10.19 -14.96 -9.45
N ALA A 53 -10.91 -15.37 -10.50
CA ALA A 53 -11.35 -16.75 -10.71
C ALA A 53 -10.17 -17.70 -10.95
N ALA A 54 -9.09 -17.22 -11.57
CA ALA A 54 -7.83 -17.94 -11.72
C ALA A 54 -6.94 -17.93 -10.46
N GLY A 55 -7.44 -17.42 -9.33
CA GLY A 55 -6.70 -17.37 -8.05
C GLY A 55 -5.55 -16.36 -7.99
N ARG A 56 -5.42 -15.47 -8.99
CA ARG A 56 -4.30 -14.53 -9.08
C ARG A 56 -4.49 -13.30 -8.20
N ARG A 57 -3.37 -12.74 -7.76
CA ARG A 57 -3.33 -11.39 -7.19
C ARG A 57 -3.41 -10.36 -8.32
N VAL A 58 -4.00 -9.20 -8.05
CA VAL A 58 -4.21 -8.16 -9.06
C VAL A 58 -3.40 -6.93 -8.68
N ALA A 59 -2.64 -6.36 -9.61
CA ALA A 59 -1.89 -5.13 -9.40
C ALA A 59 -2.29 -4.06 -10.42
N LEU A 60 -2.61 -2.85 -9.96
CA LEU A 60 -2.72 -1.67 -10.79
C LEU A 60 -1.42 -0.87 -10.69
N VAL A 61 -0.73 -0.66 -11.81
CA VAL A 61 0.49 0.15 -11.87
C VAL A 61 0.26 1.31 -12.80
N THR A 62 0.41 2.54 -12.29
CA THR A 62 0.37 3.74 -13.12
C THR A 62 1.77 4.13 -13.59
N SER A 63 1.94 4.55 -14.85
CA SER A 63 3.27 4.84 -15.42
C SER A 63 3.26 5.99 -16.44
N GLY A 64 4.39 6.70 -16.55
CA GLY A 64 4.58 7.83 -17.45
C GLY A 64 3.96 9.13 -16.93
N SER A 65 3.96 10.18 -17.76
CA SER A 65 3.43 11.50 -17.39
C SER A 65 2.09 11.83 -18.03
N ALA A 66 1.20 12.47 -17.26
CA ALA A 66 -0.05 13.00 -17.79
C ALA A 66 0.16 14.43 -18.31
N THR A 67 -0.20 14.66 -19.58
CA THR A 67 -0.10 15.98 -20.19
C THR A 67 -1.28 16.87 -19.81
N VAL A 68 -1.05 18.18 -19.77
CA VAL A 68 -2.08 19.20 -19.62
C VAL A 68 -2.21 19.96 -20.94
N PRO A 69 -3.31 19.80 -21.68
CA PRO A 69 -3.55 20.58 -22.88
C PRO A 69 -3.67 22.08 -22.56
N LEU A 70 -2.94 22.93 -23.29
CA LEU A 70 -3.06 24.40 -23.21
C LEU A 70 -3.95 24.96 -24.32
N ASN A 71 -3.79 24.42 -25.53
CA ASN A 71 -4.61 24.67 -26.73
C ASN A 71 -4.58 23.41 -27.62
N SER A 72 -5.03 23.49 -28.89
CA SER A 72 -5.02 22.35 -29.83
C SER A 72 -3.64 21.76 -30.08
N ASP A 73 -2.57 22.57 -30.00
CA ASP A 73 -1.24 22.22 -30.52
C ASP A 73 -0.13 22.23 -29.46
N SER A 74 -0.44 22.57 -28.21
CA SER A 74 0.54 22.68 -27.13
C SER A 74 0.06 22.06 -25.82
N VAL A 75 1.01 21.44 -25.12
CA VAL A 75 0.79 20.71 -23.87
C VAL A 75 1.86 21.06 -22.85
N MET A 76 1.51 21.06 -21.57
CA MET A 76 2.48 20.98 -20.47
C MET A 76 2.70 19.53 -20.08
N ASP A 77 3.94 19.14 -19.83
CA ASP A 77 4.33 17.76 -19.49
C ASP A 77 5.31 17.77 -18.31
N ALA A 78 5.14 16.85 -17.36
CA ALA A 78 6.06 16.62 -16.24
C ALA A 78 7.31 15.81 -16.64
N VAL A 79 7.35 15.30 -17.88
CA VAL A 79 8.43 14.51 -18.48
C VAL A 79 8.80 13.28 -17.64
N SER A 80 8.06 12.19 -17.85
CA SER A 80 8.41 10.87 -17.31
C SER A 80 8.32 9.82 -18.41
N PHE A 81 9.42 9.09 -18.64
CA PHE A 81 9.47 8.02 -19.64
C PHE A 81 8.76 6.74 -19.19
N GLY A 82 8.41 6.62 -17.90
CA GLY A 82 7.66 5.48 -17.36
C GLY A 82 8.51 4.24 -17.06
N ASP A 83 9.84 4.39 -16.92
CA ASP A 83 10.75 3.26 -16.72
C ASP A 83 10.45 2.48 -15.44
N ARG A 84 10.37 3.18 -14.30
CA ARG A 84 10.04 2.59 -12.99
C ARG A 84 8.71 1.85 -12.98
N GLY A 85 7.66 2.46 -13.55
CA GLY A 85 6.34 1.82 -13.63
C GLY A 85 6.38 0.56 -14.50
N ALA A 86 7.09 0.59 -15.63
CA ALA A 86 7.27 -0.56 -16.49
C ALA A 86 8.09 -1.68 -15.81
N ALA A 87 9.20 -1.35 -15.15
CA ALA A 87 10.00 -2.30 -14.38
C ALA A 87 9.20 -2.95 -13.23
N THR A 88 8.40 -2.15 -12.52
CA THR A 88 7.49 -2.61 -11.46
C THR A 88 6.46 -3.61 -12.01
N ALA A 89 5.84 -3.27 -13.16
CA ALA A 89 4.88 -4.15 -13.81
C ALA A 89 5.50 -5.48 -14.25
N GLU A 90 6.71 -5.48 -14.83
CA GLU A 90 7.41 -6.72 -15.18
C GLU A 90 7.65 -7.61 -13.97
N GLN A 91 8.07 -7.03 -12.84
CA GLN A 91 8.35 -7.80 -11.64
C GLN A 91 7.08 -8.41 -11.05
N PHE A 92 5.96 -7.68 -11.08
CA PHE A 92 4.66 -8.24 -10.67
C PHE A 92 4.19 -9.36 -11.59
N LEU A 93 4.36 -9.22 -12.91
CA LEU A 93 4.06 -10.29 -13.86
C LEU A 93 4.90 -11.53 -13.60
N ARG A 94 6.22 -11.37 -13.37
CA ARG A 94 7.12 -12.47 -12.98
C ARG A 94 6.73 -13.11 -11.64
N ALA A 95 6.17 -12.33 -10.72
CA ALA A 95 5.64 -12.82 -9.45
C ALA A 95 4.22 -13.42 -9.53
N GLY A 96 3.64 -13.56 -10.73
CA GLY A 96 2.35 -14.21 -10.95
C GLY A 96 1.12 -13.32 -10.75
N TYR A 97 1.29 -11.99 -10.70
CA TYR A 97 0.16 -11.07 -10.66
C TYR A 97 -0.49 -10.92 -12.03
N ALA A 98 -1.78 -10.64 -12.04
CA ALA A 98 -2.45 -9.99 -13.16
C ALA A 98 -2.26 -8.46 -13.02
N VAL A 99 -1.69 -7.82 -14.03
CA VAL A 99 -1.29 -6.41 -13.99
C VAL A 99 -2.15 -5.56 -14.90
N ILE A 100 -2.84 -4.57 -14.33
CA ILE A 100 -3.44 -3.46 -15.07
C ILE A 100 -2.37 -2.39 -15.19
N PHE A 101 -1.87 -2.18 -16.40
CA PHE A 101 -0.82 -1.22 -16.69
C PHE A 101 -1.43 0.07 -17.27
N LEU A 102 -1.75 1.02 -16.38
CA LEU A 102 -2.27 2.33 -16.73
C LEU A 102 -1.12 3.26 -17.09
N SER A 103 -0.85 3.46 -18.39
CA SER A 103 0.37 4.13 -18.84
C SER A 103 0.13 5.25 -19.83
N ARG A 104 1.05 6.22 -19.90
CA ARG A 104 1.02 7.25 -20.92
C ARG A 104 1.22 6.62 -22.31
N GLN A 105 0.42 7.00 -23.29
CA GLN A 105 0.64 6.58 -24.67
C GLN A 105 2.06 6.94 -25.14
N GLY A 106 2.76 5.94 -25.68
CA GLY A 106 4.14 6.08 -26.14
C GLY A 106 5.20 6.08 -25.02
N SER A 107 4.83 5.90 -23.75
CA SER A 107 5.81 5.64 -22.69
C SER A 107 6.35 4.22 -22.74
N LEU A 108 7.33 3.93 -21.88
CA LEU A 108 7.83 2.58 -21.69
C LEU A 108 6.74 1.64 -21.18
N ALA A 109 6.75 0.42 -21.71
CA ALA A 109 5.85 -0.67 -21.34
C ALA A 109 6.68 -1.86 -20.84
N PRO A 110 6.08 -2.74 -20.01
CA PRO A 110 6.78 -3.91 -19.48
C PRO A 110 7.37 -4.76 -20.61
N PHE A 111 8.60 -5.23 -20.40
CA PHE A 111 9.44 -6.01 -21.30
C PHE A 111 9.94 -5.27 -22.55
N SER A 112 9.12 -4.45 -23.20
CA SER A 112 9.55 -3.69 -24.37
C SER A 112 10.57 -2.59 -24.03
N ARG A 113 10.58 -2.10 -22.78
CA ARG A 113 11.52 -1.06 -22.32
C ARG A 113 12.99 -1.43 -22.48
N HIS A 114 13.33 -2.73 -22.38
CA HIS A 114 14.69 -3.25 -22.56
C HIS A 114 15.26 -2.98 -23.96
N PHE A 115 14.39 -2.70 -24.94
CA PHE A 115 14.81 -2.40 -26.31
C PHE A 115 14.97 -0.91 -26.59
N GLN A 116 14.57 -0.02 -25.68
CA GLN A 116 14.58 1.43 -25.94
C GLN A 116 16.00 1.98 -26.12
N ALA A 117 16.98 1.49 -25.36
CA ALA A 117 18.38 1.88 -25.52
C ALA A 117 18.89 1.53 -26.93
N TYR A 118 18.58 0.33 -27.44
CA TYR A 118 18.99 -0.07 -28.79
C TYR A 118 18.37 0.81 -29.87
N ILE A 119 17.11 1.22 -29.69
CA ILE A 119 16.40 2.11 -30.61
C ILE A 119 17.04 3.50 -30.58
N ARG A 120 17.29 4.06 -29.40
CA ARG A 120 17.90 5.40 -29.24
C ARG A 120 19.31 5.48 -29.80
N ASP A 121 20.10 4.42 -29.62
CA ASP A 121 21.48 4.35 -30.09
C ASP A 121 21.59 3.94 -31.57
N ASN A 122 20.48 3.89 -32.32
CA ASN A 122 20.40 3.41 -33.70
C ASN A 122 21.03 2.03 -33.92
N SER A 123 21.10 1.20 -32.87
CA SER A 123 21.68 -0.14 -32.93
C SER A 123 20.64 -1.24 -33.13
N PHE A 124 19.36 -0.94 -32.93
CA PHE A 124 18.28 -1.90 -33.14
C PHE A 124 18.25 -2.47 -34.58
N MET A 125 18.44 -1.62 -35.60
CA MET A 125 18.47 -2.07 -37.00
C MET A 125 19.67 -2.97 -37.32
N SER A 126 20.82 -2.75 -36.66
CA SER A 126 22.01 -3.60 -36.87
C SER A 126 21.95 -4.92 -36.10
N MET A 127 20.99 -5.07 -35.19
CA MET A 127 20.69 -6.36 -34.55
C MET A 127 19.83 -7.25 -35.45
N LEU A 128 19.04 -6.70 -36.38
CA LEU A 128 18.14 -7.48 -37.22
C LEU A 128 18.84 -7.93 -38.50
N HIS A 129 18.93 -9.24 -38.71
CA HIS A 129 19.53 -9.84 -39.90
C HIS A 129 18.54 -10.74 -40.62
N VAL A 130 18.51 -10.61 -41.95
CA VAL A 130 17.76 -11.49 -42.84
C VAL A 130 18.71 -12.56 -43.39
N GLN A 131 18.41 -13.83 -43.16
CA GLN A 131 19.15 -14.94 -43.75
C GLN A 131 18.74 -15.19 -45.22
N PRO A 132 19.52 -15.95 -46.00
CA PRO A 132 19.21 -16.26 -47.40
C PRO A 132 17.86 -16.93 -47.61
N ASP A 133 17.36 -17.65 -46.61
CA ASP A 133 16.04 -18.31 -46.59
C ASP A 133 14.88 -17.37 -46.21
N LYS A 134 15.14 -16.06 -46.06
CA LYS A 134 14.21 -15.01 -45.59
C LYS A 134 13.78 -15.12 -44.13
N SER A 135 14.43 -15.94 -43.33
CA SER A 135 14.21 -15.95 -41.88
C SER A 135 14.90 -14.75 -41.21
N LEU A 136 14.29 -14.26 -40.13
CA LEU A 136 14.77 -13.10 -39.35
C LEU A 136 15.50 -13.58 -38.09
N PHE A 137 16.73 -13.12 -37.91
CA PHE A 137 17.55 -13.41 -36.74
C PHE A 137 17.97 -12.13 -36.02
N VAL A 138 17.93 -12.18 -34.70
CA VAL A 138 18.45 -11.11 -33.84
C VAL A 138 19.89 -11.46 -33.50
N LYS A 139 20.84 -10.70 -34.04
CA LYS A 139 22.26 -10.78 -33.69
C LYS A 139 22.49 -10.08 -32.35
N SER A 140 23.07 -10.82 -31.40
CA SER A 140 23.60 -10.28 -30.16
C SER A 140 25.09 -9.96 -30.30
N ARG A 141 25.59 -9.04 -29.47
CA ARG A 141 27.02 -8.70 -29.35
C ARG A 141 27.78 -9.77 -28.59
N ASP A 142 27.16 -10.32 -27.54
CA ASP A 142 27.72 -11.34 -26.66
C ASP A 142 26.64 -12.32 -26.16
N THR A 143 27.08 -13.32 -25.38
CA THR A 143 26.22 -14.33 -24.77
C THR A 143 25.29 -13.73 -23.72
N SER A 144 25.78 -12.81 -22.87
CA SER A 144 24.99 -12.18 -21.81
C SER A 144 23.78 -11.40 -22.34
N GLN A 145 23.98 -10.63 -23.41
CA GLN A 145 22.93 -9.86 -24.07
C GLN A 145 21.89 -10.79 -24.68
N ARG A 146 22.34 -11.88 -25.33
CA ARG A 146 21.45 -12.89 -25.90
C ARG A 146 20.57 -13.52 -24.83
N ASP A 147 21.18 -13.93 -23.72
CA ASP A 147 20.50 -14.63 -22.64
C ASP A 147 19.51 -13.68 -21.93
N HIS A 148 19.87 -12.40 -21.78
CA HIS A 148 18.96 -11.34 -21.28
C HIS A 148 17.75 -11.15 -22.21
N ILE A 149 17.98 -10.95 -23.51
CA ILE A 149 16.90 -10.78 -24.50
C ILE A 149 15.99 -12.01 -24.52
N ALA A 150 16.56 -13.22 -24.50
CA ALA A 150 15.80 -14.46 -24.45
C ALA A 150 14.91 -14.54 -23.19
N SER A 151 15.47 -14.22 -22.02
CA SER A 151 14.73 -14.18 -20.75
C SER A 151 13.57 -13.16 -20.78
N VAL A 152 13.81 -11.95 -21.29
CA VAL A 152 12.78 -10.92 -21.45
C VAL A 152 11.66 -11.38 -22.39
N LEU A 153 12.00 -11.95 -23.55
CA LEU A 153 11.02 -12.42 -24.52
C LEU A 153 10.22 -13.62 -24.01
N GLN A 154 10.86 -14.53 -23.28
CA GLN A 154 10.19 -15.67 -22.66
C GLN A 154 9.18 -15.19 -21.61
N ALA A 155 9.60 -14.33 -20.68
CA ALA A 155 8.71 -13.77 -19.66
C ALA A 155 7.54 -12.99 -20.28
N ALA A 156 7.79 -12.20 -21.33
CA ALA A 156 6.74 -11.46 -22.05
C ALA A 156 5.73 -12.40 -22.71
N LYS A 157 6.18 -13.54 -23.26
CA LYS A 157 5.30 -14.54 -23.87
C LYS A 157 4.46 -15.26 -22.82
N GLU A 158 5.05 -15.67 -21.71
CA GLU A 158 4.40 -16.41 -20.62
C GLU A 158 3.35 -15.58 -19.88
N THR A 159 3.57 -14.26 -19.77
CA THR A 159 2.71 -13.36 -19.00
C THR A 159 1.79 -12.49 -19.85
N ARG A 160 1.75 -12.72 -21.16
CA ARG A 160 0.96 -11.92 -22.13
C ARG A 160 -0.52 -11.78 -21.76
N GLU A 161 -1.15 -12.85 -21.31
CA GLU A 161 -2.57 -12.85 -20.94
C GLU A 161 -2.82 -12.27 -19.54
N ASN A 162 -1.75 -12.04 -18.77
CA ASN A 162 -1.81 -11.50 -17.41
C ASN A 162 -1.59 -9.98 -17.38
N VAL A 163 -1.54 -9.29 -18.52
CA VAL A 163 -1.38 -7.83 -18.57
C VAL A 163 -2.52 -7.17 -19.34
N PHE A 164 -3.15 -6.18 -18.72
CA PHE A 164 -4.15 -5.31 -19.34
C PHE A 164 -3.54 -3.92 -19.55
N HIS A 165 -3.31 -3.54 -20.80
CA HIS A 165 -2.78 -2.22 -21.15
C HIS A 165 -3.91 -1.18 -21.26
N LEU A 166 -3.86 -0.15 -20.42
CA LEU A 166 -4.77 0.98 -20.47
C LEU A 166 -3.97 2.27 -20.69
N CYS A 167 -4.11 2.88 -21.86
CA CYS A 167 -3.26 4.00 -22.26
C CYS A 167 -3.99 5.35 -22.10
N PHE A 168 -3.36 6.33 -21.44
CA PHE A 168 -3.86 7.70 -21.34
C PHE A 168 -2.91 8.71 -21.99
N SER A 169 -3.38 9.91 -22.28
CA SER A 169 -2.54 11.03 -22.74
C SER A 169 -2.68 12.27 -21.86
N THR A 170 -3.92 12.66 -21.56
CA THR A 170 -4.23 13.87 -20.78
C THR A 170 -4.44 13.54 -19.30
N VAL A 171 -4.28 14.55 -18.44
CA VAL A 171 -4.58 14.43 -17.00
C VAL A 171 -6.05 14.09 -16.74
N GLN A 172 -6.97 14.61 -17.57
CA GLN A 172 -8.39 14.29 -17.47
C GLN A 172 -8.63 12.81 -17.73
N GLN A 173 -8.12 12.29 -18.85
CA GLN A 173 -8.24 10.89 -19.21
C GLN A 173 -7.60 9.98 -18.15
N TYR A 174 -6.42 10.35 -17.65
CA TYR A 174 -5.75 9.65 -16.56
C TYR A 174 -6.64 9.51 -15.32
N LEU A 175 -7.28 10.59 -14.87
CA LEU A 175 -8.12 10.56 -13.67
C LEU A 175 -9.39 9.72 -13.84
N PHE A 176 -10.02 9.74 -15.02
CA PHE A 176 -11.17 8.87 -15.32
C PHE A 176 -10.77 7.39 -15.36
N TYR A 177 -9.68 7.05 -16.04
CA TYR A 177 -9.17 5.68 -16.07
C TYR A 177 -8.65 5.20 -14.71
N LEU A 178 -8.00 6.07 -13.94
CA LEU A 178 -7.58 5.74 -12.58
C LEU A 178 -8.79 5.43 -11.69
N GLN A 179 -9.85 6.24 -11.76
CA GLN A 179 -11.08 5.96 -11.01
C GLN A 179 -11.71 4.62 -11.45
N ALA A 180 -11.82 4.36 -12.75
CA ALA A 180 -12.40 3.12 -13.26
C ALA A 180 -11.57 1.89 -12.84
N ALA A 181 -10.24 1.95 -13.01
CA ALA A 181 -9.34 0.85 -12.66
C ALA A 181 -9.31 0.58 -11.15
N THR A 182 -9.24 1.61 -10.32
CA THR A 182 -9.23 1.45 -8.85
C THR A 182 -10.53 0.83 -8.35
N LYS A 183 -11.69 1.27 -8.86
CA LYS A 183 -12.99 0.65 -8.54
C LYS A 183 -13.10 -0.80 -9.01
N ALA A 184 -12.56 -1.14 -10.17
CA ALA A 184 -12.56 -2.52 -10.66
C ALA A 184 -11.71 -3.42 -9.75
N VAL A 185 -10.53 -2.94 -9.33
CA VAL A 185 -9.58 -3.68 -8.49
C VAL A 185 -10.09 -3.94 -7.08
N ASP A 186 -11.05 -3.16 -6.55
CA ASP A 186 -11.64 -3.38 -5.22
C ASP A 186 -12.26 -4.79 -5.05
N ALA A 187 -12.74 -5.40 -6.14
CA ALA A 187 -13.24 -6.76 -6.14
C ALA A 187 -12.20 -7.80 -5.66
N ALA A 188 -10.91 -7.53 -5.88
CA ALA A 188 -9.82 -8.40 -5.42
C ALA A 188 -9.46 -8.18 -3.93
N GLY A 189 -9.99 -7.14 -3.28
CA GLY A 189 -9.85 -6.90 -1.85
C GLY A 189 -8.40 -6.86 -1.36
N THR A 190 -8.04 -7.72 -0.41
CA THR A 190 -6.68 -7.79 0.16
C THR A 190 -5.67 -8.48 -0.76
N ARG A 191 -6.11 -9.02 -1.90
CA ARG A 191 -5.24 -9.55 -2.96
C ARG A 191 -4.90 -8.51 -4.02
N ALA A 192 -5.41 -7.29 -3.86
CA ALA A 192 -5.15 -6.17 -4.75
C ALA A 192 -3.99 -5.30 -4.26
N MET A 193 -3.12 -4.90 -5.19
CA MET A 193 -2.12 -3.85 -5.01
C MET A 193 -2.36 -2.70 -5.97
N ILE A 194 -2.14 -1.47 -5.53
CA ILE A 194 -2.19 -0.25 -6.35
C ILE A 194 -0.89 0.51 -6.16
N VAL A 195 -0.11 0.70 -7.23
CA VAL A 195 1.14 1.46 -7.26
C VAL A 195 0.95 2.70 -8.13
N LEU A 196 0.93 3.86 -7.49
CA LEU A 196 0.78 5.16 -8.15
C LEU A 196 2.15 5.71 -8.54
N ALA A 197 2.66 5.31 -9.71
CA ALA A 197 3.97 5.71 -10.22
C ALA A 197 3.94 6.66 -11.44
N ALA A 198 2.75 7.06 -11.90
CA ALA A 198 2.60 8.10 -12.92
C ALA A 198 2.92 9.50 -12.38
N SER A 199 3.55 10.33 -13.20
CA SER A 199 3.85 11.73 -12.90
C SER A 199 2.70 12.62 -13.35
N VAL A 200 2.11 13.35 -12.42
CA VAL A 200 0.97 14.24 -12.68
C VAL A 200 1.33 15.64 -12.21
N LEU A 201 1.15 16.64 -13.08
CA LEU A 201 1.35 18.04 -12.71
C LEU A 201 0.36 18.44 -11.61
N GLU A 202 0.76 19.36 -10.73
CA GLU A 202 -0.11 19.83 -9.65
C GLU A 202 -1.30 20.66 -10.14
N TYR A 203 -1.19 21.25 -11.34
CA TYR A 203 -2.18 22.14 -11.91
C TYR A 203 -2.51 21.77 -13.36
N TYR A 204 -3.73 22.06 -13.79
CA TYR A 204 -4.22 21.87 -15.15
C TYR A 204 -5.10 23.04 -15.61
N VAL A 205 -5.37 23.09 -16.92
CA VAL A 205 -6.29 24.05 -17.53
C VAL A 205 -7.70 23.41 -17.61
N PRO A 206 -8.73 24.02 -17.00
CA PRO A 206 -10.10 23.50 -17.08
C PRO A 206 -10.67 23.67 -18.50
N SER A 207 -11.44 22.69 -18.95
CA SER A 207 -12.01 22.62 -20.31
C SER A 207 -13.12 23.64 -20.61
N SER A 208 -13.33 24.67 -19.79
CA SER A 208 -14.43 25.63 -19.98
C SER A 208 -14.15 26.64 -21.10
N SER A 209 -15.03 26.60 -22.08
CA SER A 209 -15.18 27.45 -23.27
C SER A 209 -15.18 28.97 -22.99
N SER A 210 -14.01 29.60 -22.93
CA SER A 210 -13.82 31.03 -23.27
C SER A 210 -12.34 31.46 -23.27
N SER A 211 -11.42 30.59 -23.71
CA SER A 211 -10.05 30.97 -24.02
C SER A 211 -9.76 30.83 -25.51
N THR A 212 -10.70 31.30 -26.36
CA THR A 212 -10.48 31.60 -27.78
C THR A 212 -9.55 32.82 -27.98
N GLY A 213 -8.82 33.23 -26.94
CA GLY A 213 -7.93 34.39 -26.93
C GLY A 213 -6.46 34.00 -26.87
N VAL A 214 -6.06 32.89 -27.50
CA VAL A 214 -4.66 32.75 -27.94
C VAL A 214 -4.62 33.33 -29.35
N PRO A 215 -3.93 34.45 -29.61
CA PRO A 215 -3.78 34.94 -30.96
C PRO A 215 -2.95 33.92 -31.73
N SER A 216 -3.60 33.17 -32.62
CA SER A 216 -2.93 32.46 -33.70
C SER A 216 -2.30 33.50 -34.61
N SER A 217 -0.98 33.66 -34.49
CA SER A 217 -0.20 34.58 -35.32
C SER A 217 -0.18 34.10 -36.78
N SER A 218 -1.10 34.59 -37.60
CA SER A 218 -0.97 34.50 -39.06
C SER A 218 -1.84 35.55 -39.77
N THR A 219 -1.36 36.80 -39.86
CA THR A 219 -1.44 37.70 -41.04
C THR A 219 -0.85 39.07 -40.71
N PRO A 220 0.02 39.65 -41.57
CA PRO A 220 0.39 41.06 -41.46
C PRO A 220 -0.66 41.90 -42.20
N ALA A 221 -1.31 42.83 -41.51
CA ALA A 221 -2.09 43.89 -42.14
C ALA A 221 -1.80 45.20 -41.42
N ASP A 222 -1.28 46.14 -42.20
CA ASP A 222 -0.94 47.51 -41.83
C ASP A 222 -2.10 48.23 -41.14
N THR A 223 -1.83 48.88 -40.01
CA THR A 223 -2.29 50.25 -39.73
C THR A 223 -1.66 50.77 -38.44
N ALA A 224 -1.02 51.92 -38.56
CA ALA A 224 -0.31 52.61 -37.50
C ALA A 224 -1.26 53.26 -36.48
N ALA A 225 -1.03 53.02 -35.18
CA ALA A 225 -1.23 54.01 -34.11
C ALA A 225 -0.64 53.57 -32.75
N LYS A 226 0.40 54.31 -32.33
CA LYS A 226 0.75 54.74 -30.95
C LYS A 226 1.09 53.71 -29.87
N ASP A 227 2.39 53.63 -29.60
CA ASP A 227 3.04 53.66 -28.29
C ASP A 227 2.21 53.18 -27.08
N LYS A 228 2.18 51.87 -26.90
CA LYS A 228 2.28 51.22 -25.58
C LYS A 228 3.12 49.97 -25.79
N GLU A 229 4.27 49.89 -25.13
CA GLU A 229 4.97 48.62 -24.89
C GLU A 229 4.05 47.70 -24.06
N SER A 230 3.06 47.08 -24.71
CA SER A 230 2.35 45.96 -24.13
C SER A 230 3.27 44.76 -24.25
N SER A 231 4.07 44.51 -23.20
CA SER A 231 4.72 43.22 -23.03
C SER A 231 3.66 42.13 -23.29
N SER A 232 3.82 41.37 -24.37
CA SER A 232 2.89 40.33 -24.78
C SER A 232 3.03 39.15 -23.82
N SER A 233 2.58 39.34 -22.58
CA SER A 233 2.64 38.34 -21.52
C SER A 233 1.49 37.36 -21.70
N LEU A 234 1.82 36.07 -21.85
CA LEU A 234 0.85 34.98 -21.83
C LEU A 234 0.42 34.76 -20.37
N SER A 235 -0.88 34.92 -20.09
CA SER A 235 -1.46 34.59 -18.78
C SER A 235 -2.26 33.29 -18.89
N LEU A 236 -1.90 32.29 -18.09
CA LEU A 236 -2.59 31.01 -18.01
C LEU A 236 -3.36 30.93 -16.70
N ASN A 237 -4.64 30.55 -16.78
CA ASN A 237 -5.45 30.26 -15.61
C ASN A 237 -5.35 28.77 -15.27
N LEU A 238 -4.62 28.46 -14.21
CA LEU A 238 -4.33 27.10 -13.77
C LEU A 238 -5.11 26.78 -12.49
N ILE A 239 -5.73 25.60 -12.44
CA ILE A 239 -6.41 25.08 -11.25
C ILE A 239 -5.77 23.76 -10.81
N ARG A 240 -5.88 23.42 -9.52
CA ARG A 240 -5.24 22.22 -8.98
C ARG A 240 -5.82 20.93 -9.58
N VAL A 241 -4.97 19.97 -9.90
CA VAL A 241 -5.42 18.64 -10.30
C VAL A 241 -6.03 17.94 -9.07
N PRO A 242 -7.22 17.33 -9.20
CA PRO A 242 -7.81 16.54 -8.13
C PRO A 242 -6.88 15.41 -7.69
N ASN A 243 -6.68 15.26 -6.39
CA ASN A 243 -5.88 14.17 -5.85
C ASN A 243 -6.80 13.03 -5.38
N LEU A 244 -6.72 11.89 -6.06
CA LEU A 244 -7.61 10.75 -5.79
C LEU A 244 -7.08 9.79 -4.72
N ILE A 245 -5.90 9.99 -4.14
CA ILE A 245 -5.29 9.04 -3.18
C ILE A 245 -6.24 8.79 -2.00
N ARG A 246 -6.79 9.85 -1.39
CA ARG A 246 -7.76 9.75 -0.29
C ARG A 246 -9.04 9.01 -0.71
N LYS A 247 -9.53 9.25 -1.94
CA LYS A 247 -10.69 8.55 -2.50
C LYS A 247 -10.42 7.07 -2.72
N ILE A 248 -9.23 6.71 -3.21
CA ILE A 248 -8.81 5.31 -3.37
C ILE A 248 -8.81 4.62 -2.00
N ARG A 249 -8.20 5.25 -1.00
CA ARG A 249 -8.08 4.68 0.35
C ARG A 249 -9.40 4.50 1.09
N GLN A 250 -10.37 5.39 0.86
CA GLN A 250 -11.62 5.43 1.64
C GLN A 250 -12.82 4.83 0.90
N GLU A 251 -12.88 4.96 -0.43
CA GLU A 251 -14.10 4.69 -1.21
C GLU A 251 -13.84 3.74 -2.39
N TYR A 252 -12.82 3.98 -3.20
CA TYR A 252 -12.68 3.25 -4.47
C TYR A 252 -12.03 1.88 -4.32
N ALA A 253 -11.07 1.71 -3.41
CA ALA A 253 -10.40 0.43 -3.17
C ALA A 253 -9.87 0.29 -1.72
N PRO A 254 -10.73 0.44 -0.68
CA PRO A 254 -10.29 0.58 0.71
C PRO A 254 -9.59 -0.65 1.31
N LYS A 255 -9.69 -1.82 0.68
CA LYS A 255 -9.05 -3.06 1.15
C LYS A 255 -7.73 -3.39 0.46
N SER A 256 -7.42 -2.71 -0.64
CA SER A 256 -6.20 -2.90 -1.43
C SER A 256 -4.96 -2.38 -0.69
N PHE A 257 -3.79 -2.90 -1.06
CA PHE A 257 -2.49 -2.40 -0.65
C PHE A 257 -2.09 -1.22 -1.54
N LEU A 258 -2.08 -0.02 -0.98
CA LEU A 258 -1.86 1.22 -1.71
C LEU A 258 -0.43 1.75 -1.51
N VAL A 259 0.27 1.97 -2.62
CA VAL A 259 1.65 2.45 -2.67
C VAL A 259 1.71 3.75 -3.47
N THR A 260 2.38 4.77 -2.93
CA THR A 260 2.67 6.02 -3.63
C THR A 260 4.16 6.24 -3.82
N LEU A 261 4.50 7.05 -4.82
CA LEU A 261 5.87 7.47 -5.08
C LEU A 261 6.04 8.94 -4.75
N LYS A 262 7.17 9.28 -4.14
CA LYS A 262 7.45 10.67 -3.76
C LYS A 262 8.92 11.02 -3.93
N SER A 263 9.20 12.16 -4.55
CA SER A 263 10.56 12.65 -4.69
C SER A 263 10.85 13.76 -3.69
N ALA A 264 11.96 13.65 -2.97
CA ALA A 264 12.46 14.67 -2.06
C ALA A 264 13.57 15.48 -2.74
N ALA A 265 13.42 16.81 -2.73
CA ALA A 265 14.42 17.73 -3.27
C ALA A 265 15.76 17.64 -2.51
N ASP A 266 15.69 17.52 -1.18
CA ASP A 266 16.85 17.29 -0.32
C ASP A 266 16.95 15.80 0.06
N LYS A 267 18.13 15.20 -0.17
CA LYS A 267 18.45 13.82 0.20
C LYS A 267 18.27 13.51 1.68
N ASN A 268 18.42 14.51 2.55
CA ASN A 268 18.27 14.34 3.99
C ASN A 268 16.79 14.29 4.43
N GLN A 269 15.86 14.65 3.53
CA GLN A 269 14.43 14.71 3.82
C GLN A 269 13.63 13.53 3.24
N ILE A 270 14.26 12.59 2.53
CA ILE A 270 13.60 11.44 1.89
C ILE A 270 12.62 10.75 2.84
N TYR A 271 13.07 10.43 4.06
CA TYR A 271 12.23 9.77 5.05
C TYR A 271 11.12 10.68 5.59
N ASN A 272 11.41 11.96 5.86
CA ASN A 272 10.40 12.90 6.38
C ASN A 272 9.25 13.06 5.38
N VAL A 273 9.59 13.28 4.11
CA VAL A 273 8.63 13.38 3.01
C VAL A 273 7.80 12.09 2.87
N ALA A 274 8.42 10.93 3.02
CA ALA A 274 7.71 9.65 2.99
C ALA A 274 6.74 9.48 4.17
N PHE A 275 7.16 9.83 5.39
CA PHE A 275 6.30 9.77 6.57
C PHE A 275 5.12 10.73 6.46
N GLU A 276 5.35 11.98 6.02
CA GLU A 276 4.27 12.94 5.78
C GLU A 276 3.25 12.43 4.75
N GLU A 277 3.71 11.78 3.68
CA GLU A 277 2.85 11.19 2.66
C GLU A 277 2.04 10.01 3.22
N LEU A 278 2.65 9.15 4.06
CA LEU A 278 1.95 8.09 4.81
C LEU A 278 0.85 8.66 5.70
N GLU A 279 1.14 9.69 6.51
CA GLU A 279 0.16 10.30 7.41
C GLU A 279 -0.99 10.94 6.68
N LYS A 280 -0.64 11.76 5.68
CA LYS A 280 -1.59 12.60 5.00
C LYS A 280 -2.66 11.77 4.30
N TRP A 281 -2.26 10.63 3.75
CA TRP A 281 -3.11 9.82 2.88
C TRP A 281 -3.53 8.48 3.46
N GLY A 282 -2.81 7.98 4.47
CA GLY A 282 -3.03 6.65 5.05
C GLY A 282 -2.70 5.52 4.08
N VAL A 283 -1.71 5.70 3.20
CA VAL A 283 -1.26 4.64 2.28
C VAL A 283 -0.45 3.58 3.03
N ASP A 284 -0.31 2.39 2.45
CA ASP A 284 0.34 1.26 3.14
C ASP A 284 1.88 1.28 2.96
N ALA A 285 2.38 1.85 1.86
CA ALA A 285 3.80 2.09 1.64
C ALA A 285 4.07 3.32 0.76
N VAL A 286 5.26 3.91 0.93
CA VAL A 286 5.78 5.01 0.11
C VAL A 286 7.16 4.63 -0.40
N LEU A 287 7.33 4.72 -1.72
CA LEU A 287 8.63 4.67 -2.38
C LEU A 287 9.15 6.10 -2.55
N ALA A 288 10.15 6.47 -1.77
CA ALA A 288 10.72 7.80 -1.79
C ALA A 288 12.12 7.82 -2.40
N ASP A 289 12.34 8.73 -3.35
CA ASP A 289 13.63 8.93 -4.01
C ASP A 289 14.13 10.38 -3.83
N SER A 290 15.36 10.63 -4.26
CA SER A 290 15.88 11.99 -4.40
C SER A 290 16.81 12.07 -5.63
N PRO A 291 16.71 13.12 -6.45
CA PRO A 291 17.63 13.33 -7.56
C PRO A 291 19.11 13.40 -7.13
N ALA A 292 19.37 13.78 -5.87
CA ALA A 292 20.71 13.81 -5.30
C ALA A 292 21.28 12.42 -4.96
N LEU A 293 20.46 11.36 -5.04
CA LEU A 293 20.81 9.97 -4.74
C LEU A 293 20.20 9.00 -5.78
N PRO A 294 20.67 9.02 -7.03
CA PRO A 294 20.05 8.28 -8.14
C PRO A 294 20.11 6.75 -8.01
N GLY A 295 20.98 6.21 -7.14
CA GLY A 295 21.15 4.77 -6.91
C GLY A 295 20.46 4.24 -5.65
N GLU A 296 19.65 5.08 -4.97
CA GLU A 296 19.05 4.75 -3.69
C GLU A 296 17.57 5.11 -3.66
N MET A 297 16.78 4.27 -3.01
CA MET A 297 15.36 4.51 -2.76
C MET A 297 15.03 4.13 -1.32
N ALA A 298 14.28 4.98 -0.63
CA ALA A 298 13.70 4.62 0.65
C ALA A 298 12.34 3.96 0.41
N LEU A 299 12.17 2.78 0.99
CA LEU A 299 10.88 2.12 1.08
C LEU A 299 10.37 2.26 2.51
N VAL A 300 9.27 3.00 2.68
CA VAL A 300 8.75 3.37 3.99
C VAL A 300 7.32 2.86 4.12
N SER A 301 7.05 2.17 5.22
CA SER A 301 5.72 1.70 5.62
C SER A 301 5.46 2.11 7.07
N GLU A 302 4.27 1.82 7.58
CA GLU A 302 3.92 2.08 8.98
C GLU A 302 4.77 1.25 9.96
N SER A 303 5.18 0.04 9.61
CA SER A 303 5.96 -0.85 10.49
C SER A 303 7.48 -0.71 10.28
N GLU A 304 7.91 -0.50 9.04
CA GLU A 304 9.32 -0.62 8.65
C GLU A 304 9.75 0.51 7.72
N SER A 305 11.03 0.91 7.83
CA SER A 305 11.69 1.83 6.91
C SER A 305 13.01 1.23 6.47
N THR A 306 13.13 0.91 5.18
CA THR A 306 14.31 0.25 4.61
C THR A 306 14.88 1.07 3.46
N ARG A 307 16.20 1.17 3.39
CA ARG A 307 16.91 1.79 2.26
C ARG A 307 17.32 0.71 1.28
N VAL A 308 16.84 0.81 0.05
CA VAL A 308 17.23 -0.05 -1.06
C VAL A 308 18.32 0.67 -1.85
N SER A 309 19.47 0.03 -1.99
CA SER A 309 20.58 0.53 -2.80
C SER A 309 21.18 -0.61 -3.64
N LEU A 310 21.71 -0.25 -4.80
CA LEU A 310 22.45 -1.19 -5.63
C LEU A 310 23.82 -1.45 -5.01
N LYS A 311 24.12 -2.72 -4.69
CA LYS A 311 25.48 -3.11 -4.29
C LYS A 311 26.39 -3.03 -5.51
N ALA A 312 27.51 -2.32 -5.38
CA ALA A 312 28.46 -2.07 -6.47
C ALA A 312 29.09 -3.33 -7.10
N ASP A 313 28.97 -4.48 -6.44
CA ASP A 313 29.80 -5.67 -6.68
C ASP A 313 29.01 -6.90 -7.20
N THR A 314 27.80 -6.70 -7.74
CA THR A 314 27.00 -7.83 -8.25
C THR A 314 27.21 -8.04 -9.75
N THR A 315 27.68 -9.24 -10.11
CA THR A 315 27.82 -9.75 -11.48
C THR A 315 26.48 -9.88 -12.21
N THR A 316 25.36 -9.78 -11.49
CA THR A 316 24.00 -9.67 -12.00
C THR A 316 23.59 -8.21 -12.16
N HIS A 317 23.28 -7.81 -13.40
CA HIS A 317 22.66 -6.51 -13.71
C HIS A 317 21.22 -6.46 -13.16
N MET A 318 21.06 -6.20 -11.87
CA MET A 318 19.75 -5.91 -11.27
C MET A 318 19.54 -4.41 -11.18
N GLU A 319 18.33 -3.96 -11.51
CA GLU A 319 17.94 -2.57 -11.44
C GLU A 319 17.31 -2.24 -10.08
N LEU A 320 17.48 -1.00 -9.64
CA LEU A 320 16.91 -0.50 -8.38
C LEU A 320 15.38 -0.66 -8.34
N ASP A 321 14.70 -0.32 -9.43
CA ASP A 321 13.24 -0.41 -9.51
C ASP A 321 12.75 -1.87 -9.43
N THR A 322 13.53 -2.82 -9.97
CA THR A 322 13.21 -4.26 -9.87
C THR A 322 13.35 -4.75 -8.43
N LEU A 323 14.39 -4.31 -7.71
CA LEU A 323 14.57 -4.59 -6.28
C LEU A 323 13.42 -4.03 -5.44
N CYS A 324 13.07 -2.76 -5.64
CA CYS A 324 11.97 -2.13 -4.93
C CYS A 324 10.64 -2.85 -5.20
N ALA A 325 10.36 -3.23 -6.45
CA ALA A 325 9.16 -3.97 -6.80
C ALA A 325 9.13 -5.37 -6.16
N ALA A 326 10.28 -6.05 -6.05
CA ALA A 326 10.36 -7.33 -5.34
C ALA A 326 10.03 -7.17 -3.84
N SER A 327 10.54 -6.12 -3.19
CA SER A 327 10.18 -5.80 -1.80
C SER A 327 8.69 -5.45 -1.64
N LEU A 328 8.07 -4.77 -2.61
CA LEU A 328 6.62 -4.54 -2.62
C LEU A 328 5.82 -5.86 -2.65
N VAL A 329 6.26 -6.85 -3.44
CA VAL A 329 5.60 -8.17 -3.51
C VAL A 329 5.61 -8.86 -2.16
N GLU A 330 6.75 -8.80 -1.45
CA GLU A 330 6.90 -9.38 -0.11
C GLU A 330 5.99 -8.69 0.92
N MET A 331 6.06 -7.35 1.00
CA MET A 331 5.21 -6.58 1.91
C MET A 331 3.72 -6.81 1.66
N HIS A 332 3.30 -6.94 0.39
CA HIS A 332 1.92 -7.25 0.08
C HIS A 332 1.52 -8.68 0.48
N GLY A 333 2.44 -9.64 0.39
CA GLY A 333 2.24 -10.97 0.98
C GLY A 333 1.97 -10.90 2.48
N VAL A 334 2.78 -10.15 3.22
CA VAL A 334 2.61 -9.92 4.66
C VAL A 334 1.30 -9.19 4.96
N PHE A 335 0.97 -8.14 4.20
CA PHE A 335 -0.29 -7.40 4.33
C PHE A 335 -1.51 -8.29 4.12
N ALA A 336 -1.53 -9.07 3.04
CA ALA A 336 -2.63 -9.96 2.70
C ALA A 336 -2.80 -11.05 3.77
N ALA A 337 -1.70 -11.67 4.21
CA ALA A 337 -1.69 -12.67 5.27
C ALA A 337 -2.21 -12.08 6.59
N ARG A 338 -1.71 -10.90 6.99
CA ARG A 338 -2.13 -10.20 8.21
C ARG A 338 -3.62 -9.86 8.18
N ARG A 339 -4.16 -9.38 7.07
CA ARG A 339 -5.60 -9.06 6.98
C ARG A 339 -6.48 -10.31 6.91
N THR A 340 -6.02 -11.37 6.27
CA THR A 340 -6.69 -12.67 6.29
C THR A 340 -6.74 -13.22 7.72
N PHE A 341 -5.62 -13.13 8.43
CA PHE A 341 -5.52 -13.48 9.84
C PHE A 341 -6.43 -12.61 10.71
N LEU A 342 -6.50 -11.29 10.51
CA LEU A 342 -7.40 -10.41 11.28
C LEU A 342 -8.88 -10.68 11.01
N ALA A 343 -9.24 -11.04 9.76
CA ALA A 343 -10.60 -11.40 9.40
C ALA A 343 -11.06 -12.68 10.11
N GLN A 344 -10.19 -13.70 10.17
CA GLN A 344 -10.39 -14.91 10.97
C GLN A 344 -10.24 -14.62 12.49
N GLY A 345 -9.37 -13.67 12.80
CA GLY A 345 -8.83 -13.31 14.10
C GLY A 345 -9.84 -12.67 15.02
N ARG A 346 -10.88 -12.00 14.52
CA ARG A 346 -11.94 -11.45 15.39
C ARG A 346 -12.60 -12.53 16.25
N GLN A 347 -12.83 -13.70 15.68
CA GLN A 347 -13.45 -14.82 16.39
C GLN A 347 -12.41 -15.56 17.26
N LEU A 348 -11.17 -15.70 16.75
CA LEU A 348 -10.04 -16.24 17.53
C LEU A 348 -9.67 -15.36 18.73
N LEU A 349 -9.76 -14.03 18.62
CA LEU A 349 -9.46 -13.07 19.68
C LEU A 349 -10.49 -13.17 20.82
N LEU A 350 -11.75 -13.46 20.48
CA LEU A 350 -12.79 -13.76 21.47
C LEU A 350 -12.53 -15.10 22.17
N LEU A 351 -12.04 -16.11 21.45
CA LEU A 351 -11.54 -17.34 22.06
C LEU A 351 -10.34 -17.04 22.96
N THR A 352 -9.31 -16.34 22.48
CA THR A 352 -8.10 -16.07 23.27
C THR A 352 -8.41 -15.27 24.51
N ALA A 353 -9.32 -14.29 24.48
CA ALA A 353 -9.71 -13.53 25.68
C ALA A 353 -10.40 -14.41 26.74
N LYS A 354 -11.25 -15.36 26.33
CA LYS A 354 -11.92 -16.29 27.23
C LYS A 354 -10.98 -17.39 27.73
N PHE A 355 -10.19 -17.97 26.83
CA PHE A 355 -9.36 -19.14 27.12
C PHE A 355 -8.03 -18.79 27.76
N SER A 356 -7.47 -17.61 27.53
CA SER A 356 -6.23 -17.18 28.20
C SER A 356 -6.38 -17.00 29.71
N MET A 357 -7.61 -16.83 30.20
CA MET A 357 -7.89 -16.74 31.63
C MET A 357 -8.06 -18.12 32.29
N MET A 358 -8.31 -19.17 31.50
CA MET A 358 -8.59 -20.49 32.05
C MET A 358 -7.34 -21.17 32.61
N LYS A 359 -7.52 -21.91 33.70
CA LYS A 359 -6.53 -22.73 34.39
C LYS A 359 -6.73 -24.19 34.03
N ALA A 360 -5.73 -25.02 34.28
CA ALA A 360 -5.79 -26.47 34.05
C ALA A 360 -6.95 -27.19 34.80
N ASN A 361 -7.52 -26.55 35.83
CA ASN A 361 -8.65 -27.08 36.60
C ASN A 361 -10.01 -26.48 36.21
N ASP A 362 -10.03 -25.54 35.26
CA ASP A 362 -11.27 -24.93 34.80
C ASP A 362 -11.97 -25.86 33.81
N ALA A 363 -13.28 -25.69 33.63
CA ALA A 363 -14.06 -26.49 32.70
C ALA A 363 -14.54 -25.64 31.51
N VAL A 364 -14.49 -26.22 30.32
CA VAL A 364 -15.16 -25.70 29.13
C VAL A 364 -16.61 -26.17 29.16
N ASN A 365 -17.55 -25.24 29.09
CA ASN A 365 -18.99 -25.57 29.10
C ASN A 365 -19.39 -26.58 28.01
N GLU A 366 -18.77 -26.50 26.84
CA GLU A 366 -19.02 -27.40 25.71
C GLU A 366 -17.81 -27.39 24.77
N ASP A 367 -17.30 -28.57 24.41
CA ASP A 367 -16.20 -28.75 23.43
C ASP A 367 -16.71 -28.77 21.98
N ALA A 368 -15.81 -28.98 21.01
CA ALA A 368 -16.17 -29.04 19.59
C ALA A 368 -17.05 -30.25 19.22
N ASP A 369 -17.02 -31.32 20.03
CA ASP A 369 -17.74 -32.57 19.79
C ASP A 369 -19.10 -32.61 20.53
N GLY A 370 -19.43 -31.55 21.28
CA GLY A 370 -20.71 -31.38 21.99
C GLY A 370 -20.73 -31.95 23.40
N HIS A 371 -19.58 -32.41 23.92
CA HIS A 371 -19.45 -32.83 25.31
C HIS A 371 -19.51 -31.61 26.23
N LYS A 372 -20.27 -31.72 27.32
CA LYS A 372 -20.47 -30.63 28.29
C LYS A 372 -19.53 -30.77 29.48
N ASN A 373 -19.10 -29.63 30.05
CA ASN A 373 -18.23 -29.56 31.24
C ASN A 373 -16.90 -30.32 31.09
N VAL A 374 -16.23 -30.15 29.95
CA VAL A 374 -14.96 -30.83 29.65
C VAL A 374 -13.82 -30.11 30.40
N PRO A 375 -12.91 -30.83 31.07
CA PRO A 375 -11.77 -30.22 31.74
C PRO A 375 -10.86 -29.50 30.73
N PHE A 376 -10.39 -28.31 31.06
CA PHE A 376 -9.50 -27.52 30.22
C PHE A 376 -8.07 -28.05 30.29
N ALA A 377 -7.77 -29.03 29.43
CA ALA A 377 -6.46 -29.65 29.30
C ALA A 377 -6.01 -29.73 27.84
N THR A 378 -4.74 -30.04 27.61
CA THR A 378 -4.22 -30.33 26.27
C THR A 378 -5.06 -31.44 25.61
N GLY A 379 -5.39 -31.25 24.33
CA GLY A 379 -6.30 -32.12 23.58
C GLY A 379 -7.75 -31.61 23.52
N VAL A 380 -8.13 -30.61 24.32
CA VAL A 380 -9.46 -30.00 24.22
C VAL A 380 -9.64 -29.29 22.87
N ARG A 381 -10.75 -29.60 22.20
CA ARG A 381 -11.13 -29.01 20.91
C ARG A 381 -12.23 -28.00 21.07
N ILE A 382 -12.11 -26.86 20.40
CA ILE A 382 -13.07 -25.76 20.51
C ILE A 382 -13.40 -25.19 19.13
N ARG A 383 -14.69 -24.95 18.90
CA ARG A 383 -15.19 -24.21 17.73
C ARG A 383 -15.09 -22.71 17.96
N VAL A 384 -14.55 -21.99 16.97
CA VAL A 384 -14.38 -20.53 17.05
C VAL A 384 -15.72 -19.79 16.94
N ASP A 385 -16.67 -20.36 16.20
CA ASP A 385 -18.00 -19.79 15.97
C ASP A 385 -19.10 -20.82 16.27
N ARG A 386 -19.79 -20.65 17.40
CA ARG A 386 -20.91 -21.52 17.80
C ARG A 386 -22.15 -21.33 16.91
N GLY A 387 -22.25 -20.22 16.18
CA GLY A 387 -23.36 -19.94 15.25
C GLY A 387 -23.25 -20.67 13.92
N GLN A 388 -22.04 -21.11 13.53
CA GLN A 388 -21.79 -21.82 12.26
C GLN A 388 -21.72 -23.36 12.39
N ALA A 389 -22.03 -23.92 13.57
CA ALA A 389 -22.08 -25.36 13.84
C ALA A 389 -20.95 -26.16 13.16
N HIS A 390 -21.27 -26.95 12.12
CA HIS A 390 -20.33 -27.84 11.43
C HIS A 390 -19.30 -27.13 10.52
N ASN A 391 -19.58 -25.90 10.06
CA ASN A 391 -18.64 -25.13 9.23
C ASN A 391 -17.64 -24.31 10.05
N SER A 392 -17.79 -24.32 11.38
CA SER A 392 -16.91 -23.55 12.26
C SER A 392 -15.52 -24.19 12.33
N PRO A 393 -14.44 -23.41 12.17
CA PRO A 393 -13.10 -23.95 12.34
C PRO A 393 -12.90 -24.48 13.76
N VAL A 394 -12.21 -25.61 13.87
CA VAL A 394 -11.92 -26.29 15.14
C VAL A 394 -10.44 -26.13 15.46
N TYR A 395 -10.14 -25.76 16.70
CA TYR A 395 -8.78 -25.68 17.22
C TYR A 395 -8.63 -26.60 18.42
N GLU A 396 -7.49 -27.30 18.49
CA GLU A 396 -7.10 -28.16 19.60
C GLU A 396 -6.04 -27.46 20.45
N LEU A 397 -6.17 -27.53 21.77
CA LEU A 397 -5.16 -27.04 22.70
C LEU A 397 -3.96 -27.99 22.68
N SER A 398 -2.89 -27.60 21.99
CA SER A 398 -1.67 -28.38 21.87
C SER A 398 -0.76 -28.28 23.08
N ALA A 399 -0.62 -27.07 23.66
CA ALA A 399 0.26 -26.87 24.80
C ALA A 399 -0.20 -25.71 25.69
N VAL A 400 0.15 -25.79 26.97
CA VAL A 400 -0.02 -24.71 27.96
C VAL A 400 1.35 -24.41 28.55
N PHE A 401 1.85 -23.21 28.27
CA PHE A 401 3.06 -22.67 28.88
C PHE A 401 2.68 -21.82 30.08
N GLN A 402 3.41 -21.97 31.18
CA GLN A 402 3.20 -21.19 32.39
C GLN A 402 4.55 -20.82 33.01
N ASN A 403 4.64 -19.60 33.54
CA ASN A 403 5.84 -19.17 34.25
C ASN A 403 5.89 -19.74 35.69
N GLN A 404 7.07 -19.71 36.31
CA GLN A 404 7.31 -20.27 37.65
C GLN A 404 6.42 -19.63 38.74
N SER A 405 6.05 -18.36 38.59
CA SER A 405 5.16 -17.65 39.53
C SER A 405 3.66 -17.85 39.24
N HIS A 406 3.32 -18.66 38.23
CA HIS A 406 1.96 -18.98 37.79
C HIS A 406 1.06 -17.78 37.40
N CYS A 407 1.62 -16.57 37.30
CA CYS A 407 0.90 -15.34 36.96
C CYS A 407 0.77 -15.10 35.45
N ALA A 408 1.62 -15.68 34.62
CA ALA A 408 1.51 -15.61 33.16
C ALA A 408 1.36 -17.02 32.56
N ARG A 409 0.51 -17.11 31.54
CA ARG A 409 0.25 -18.34 30.78
C ARG A 409 0.18 -18.02 29.30
N ALA A 410 0.61 -18.96 28.47
CA ALA A 410 0.38 -18.93 27.03
C ALA A 410 -0.21 -20.27 26.60
N HIS A 411 -1.26 -20.24 25.78
CA HIS A 411 -1.93 -21.42 25.26
C HIS A 411 -1.65 -21.53 23.77
N LEU A 412 -1.14 -22.68 23.34
CA LEU A 412 -0.87 -23.01 21.94
C LEU A 412 -2.05 -23.78 21.38
N TRP A 413 -2.72 -23.20 20.39
CA TRP A 413 -3.87 -23.80 19.72
C TRP A 413 -3.49 -24.15 18.28
N THR A 414 -3.77 -25.37 17.87
CA THR A 414 -3.50 -25.87 16.51
C THR A 414 -4.80 -26.12 15.79
N ARG A 415 -4.93 -25.63 14.56
CA ARG A 415 -6.11 -25.89 13.74
C ARG A 415 -6.23 -27.38 13.43
N VAL A 416 -7.40 -27.94 13.66
CA VAL A 416 -7.74 -29.32 13.28
C VAL A 416 -8.34 -29.28 11.88
N VAL A 417 -7.65 -29.90 10.91
CA VAL A 417 -8.15 -30.03 9.54
C VAL A 417 -9.05 -31.26 9.48
N ALA A 418 -10.30 -31.08 9.05
CA ALA A 418 -11.23 -32.20 8.87
C ALA A 418 -10.82 -33.03 7.64
N PRO A 419 -10.87 -34.37 7.71
CA PRO A 419 -10.45 -35.25 6.61
C PRO A 419 -11.28 -35.11 5.31
N ASP A 420 -12.47 -34.49 5.37
CA ASP A 420 -13.41 -34.37 4.23
C ASP A 420 -13.45 -32.97 3.58
N ALA A 421 -12.54 -32.05 3.92
CA ALA A 421 -12.47 -30.75 3.27
C ALA A 421 -11.90 -30.89 1.85
N VAL A 422 -12.78 -31.08 0.87
CA VAL A 422 -12.46 -31.15 -0.56
C VAL A 422 -11.62 -29.93 -0.96
N ALA A 423 -10.48 -30.22 -1.59
CA ALA A 423 -9.50 -29.26 -2.05
C ALA A 423 -10.07 -28.34 -3.15
N GLU A 424 -10.42 -27.12 -2.77
CA GLU A 424 -10.48 -25.98 -3.68
C GLU A 424 -9.30 -25.05 -3.32
N ASP A 425 -8.40 -24.81 -4.28
CA ASP A 425 -7.18 -24.00 -4.21
C ASP A 425 -5.97 -24.54 -3.42
N SER A 426 -5.05 -25.18 -4.16
CA SER A 426 -3.74 -25.69 -3.72
C SER A 426 -2.77 -24.62 -3.18
N ALA A 427 -3.00 -23.33 -3.44
CA ALA A 427 -2.20 -22.23 -2.90
C ALA A 427 -2.73 -21.70 -1.55
N SER A 428 -4.01 -21.97 -1.24
CA SER A 428 -4.63 -21.61 0.05
C SER A 428 -4.42 -22.71 1.11
N THR A 429 -4.11 -23.92 0.66
CA THR A 429 -3.89 -25.12 1.49
C THR A 429 -2.63 -25.01 2.35
N LEU A 430 -1.53 -24.46 1.82
CA LEU A 430 -0.29 -24.26 2.60
C LEU A 430 -0.44 -23.24 3.74
N LEU A 431 -1.38 -22.30 3.63
CA LEU A 431 -1.70 -21.34 4.70
C LEU A 431 -2.76 -21.85 5.69
N THR A 432 -3.42 -22.97 5.39
CA THR A 432 -4.48 -23.56 6.21
C THR A 432 -4.05 -24.84 6.93
N GLU A 433 -3.05 -25.56 6.43
CA GLU A 433 -2.61 -26.86 6.97
C GLU A 433 -1.90 -26.78 8.33
N ASN A 434 -1.36 -25.62 8.74
CA ASN A 434 -0.69 -25.47 10.04
C ASN A 434 -0.98 -24.10 10.68
N GLN A 435 -2.26 -23.76 10.82
CA GLN A 435 -2.62 -22.55 11.56
C GLN A 435 -2.42 -22.76 13.06
N ILE A 436 -1.40 -22.11 13.59
CA ILE A 436 -1.07 -22.07 15.01
C ILE A 436 -1.53 -20.73 15.59
N VAL A 437 -2.18 -20.77 16.75
CA VAL A 437 -2.62 -19.59 17.49
C VAL A 437 -2.02 -19.64 18.89
N LEU A 438 -1.22 -18.64 19.23
CA LEU A 438 -0.70 -18.42 20.57
C LEU A 438 -1.56 -17.40 21.31
N ALA A 439 -2.14 -17.80 22.44
CA ALA A 439 -3.01 -16.96 23.27
C ALA A 439 -2.34 -16.67 24.62
N PHE A 440 -2.14 -15.39 24.97
CA PHE A 440 -1.49 -14.99 26.21
C PHE A 440 -2.48 -14.56 27.29
N SER A 441 -2.23 -14.97 28.54
CA SER A 441 -2.93 -14.50 29.74
C SER A 441 -2.69 -12.99 29.93
N PRO A 442 -3.74 -12.19 30.19
CA PRO A 442 -3.60 -10.76 30.47
C PRO A 442 -2.89 -10.43 31.79
N ALA A 443 -2.61 -11.42 32.65
CA ALA A 443 -2.13 -11.21 34.02
C ALA A 443 -0.61 -11.01 34.16
N GLY A 444 0.12 -10.71 33.08
CA GLY A 444 1.54 -10.38 33.13
C GLY A 444 1.77 -8.88 33.40
N THR A 445 2.42 -8.54 34.50
CA THR A 445 3.05 -7.21 34.65
C THR A 445 4.25 -7.10 33.69
N ALA A 446 4.73 -5.90 33.38
CA ALA A 446 5.94 -5.72 32.56
C ALA A 446 7.15 -6.49 33.12
N ASP A 447 7.26 -6.60 34.45
CA ASP A 447 8.27 -7.39 35.15
C ASP A 447 8.12 -8.91 34.93
N THR A 448 6.89 -9.39 34.71
CA THR A 448 6.59 -10.80 34.42
C THR A 448 6.99 -11.18 33.00
N ILE A 449 6.84 -10.25 32.06
CA ILE A 449 7.34 -10.38 30.68
C ILE A 449 8.87 -10.31 30.70
N LYS A 450 9.46 -9.44 31.53
CA LYS A 450 10.91 -9.35 31.72
C LYS A 450 11.52 -10.62 32.35
N SER A 451 10.83 -11.31 33.26
CA SER A 451 11.35 -12.53 33.89
C SER A 451 11.24 -13.78 33.02
N MET A 452 10.23 -13.87 32.14
CA MET A 452 10.13 -14.97 31.17
C MET A 452 11.19 -14.90 30.05
N TRP A 453 11.75 -13.72 29.80
CA TRP A 453 12.65 -13.45 28.66
C TRP A 453 14.00 -12.83 29.07
N GLY A 454 14.30 -12.82 30.38
CA GLY A 454 15.42 -12.07 30.98
C GLY A 454 16.81 -12.49 30.51
N ASP A 455 16.97 -13.73 30.05
CA ASP A 455 18.26 -14.23 29.56
C ASP A 455 18.53 -13.91 28.08
N PHE A 456 17.55 -13.39 27.34
CA PHE A 456 17.69 -13.04 25.92
C PHE A 456 17.97 -11.55 25.67
N TRP A 457 17.83 -10.71 26.69
CA TRP A 457 18.00 -9.26 26.60
C TRP A 457 19.29 -8.80 27.28
N GLY A 458 20.42 -9.06 26.62
CA GLY A 458 21.72 -8.53 26.99
C GLY A 458 21.78 -7.01 26.86
N GLY A 459 21.59 -6.31 27.99
CA GLY A 459 22.29 -5.09 28.37
C GLY A 459 22.23 -3.88 27.42
N PHE A 460 21.19 -3.05 27.58
CA PHE A 460 21.14 -1.60 27.37
C PHE A 460 19.95 -1.11 28.23
N ALA A 461 19.95 -0.08 29.08
CA ALA A 461 20.93 0.92 29.48
C ALA A 461 20.46 1.48 30.85
N ASP A 462 21.02 0.99 31.96
CA ASP A 462 20.52 1.33 33.33
C ASP A 462 20.85 2.77 33.81
N LYS A 463 21.61 3.54 33.03
CA LYS A 463 22.05 4.89 33.42
C LYS A 463 21.16 6.02 32.95
N GLU A 464 20.25 5.81 32.00
CA GLU A 464 19.35 6.86 31.48
C GLU A 464 18.01 6.93 32.24
N PHE A 465 17.67 5.91 33.04
CA PHE A 465 16.47 5.93 33.89
C PHE A 465 16.67 6.61 35.25
N ALA A 466 17.92 6.89 35.65
CA ALA A 466 18.22 7.50 36.94
C ALA A 466 17.84 9.00 36.98
N ASP A 467 18.05 9.73 35.89
CA ASP A 467 17.79 11.18 35.83
C ASP A 467 16.29 11.53 35.73
N VAL A 468 15.47 10.62 35.21
CA VAL A 468 14.00 10.79 35.13
C VAL A 468 13.34 10.64 36.50
N LYS A 469 13.96 9.86 37.40
CA LYS A 469 13.42 9.58 38.73
C LYS A 469 13.60 10.74 39.71
N GLU A 470 14.57 11.62 39.46
CA GLU A 470 14.91 12.73 40.38
C GLU A 470 14.06 14.00 40.15
N GLN A 471 13.43 14.16 38.99
CA GLN A 471 12.60 15.35 38.68
C GLN A 471 11.08 15.16 38.85
N TRP A 472 10.60 13.95 39.17
CA TRP A 472 9.15 13.64 39.24
C TRP A 472 8.67 13.37 40.68
N GLY A 473 9.22 14.13 41.63
CA GLY A 473 8.69 14.19 42.99
C GLY A 473 7.34 14.91 42.99
N HIS A 474 6.30 14.24 43.46
CA HIS A 474 4.93 14.76 43.68
C HIS A 474 3.97 14.70 42.49
N VAL A 475 3.63 13.48 42.06
CA VAL A 475 2.27 12.92 41.90
C VAL A 475 2.50 11.53 41.28
N THR A 476 2.20 10.46 42.02
CA THR A 476 2.60 9.11 41.60
C THR A 476 1.72 8.58 40.48
N MET A 477 2.28 8.51 39.28
CA MET A 477 1.76 7.79 38.10
C MET A 477 1.35 6.34 38.43
N GLY A 478 1.86 5.78 39.53
CA GLY A 478 1.45 4.51 40.09
C GLY A 478 -0.04 4.42 40.44
N SER A 479 -0.74 5.49 40.84
CA SER A 479 -2.20 5.42 41.14
C SER A 479 -3.08 5.48 39.88
N ALA A 480 -2.65 6.22 38.86
CA ALA A 480 -3.27 6.20 37.54
C ALA A 480 -3.05 4.85 36.83
N ILE A 481 -1.86 4.26 37.00
CA ILE A 481 -1.55 2.91 36.52
C ILE A 481 -2.22 1.84 37.39
N TYR A 482 -2.42 2.07 38.69
CA TYR A 482 -3.17 1.14 39.56
C TYR A 482 -4.63 1.05 39.11
N GLY A 483 -5.24 2.16 38.67
CA GLY A 483 -6.56 2.15 38.03
C GLY A 483 -6.58 1.46 36.66
N LEU A 484 -5.46 1.48 35.92
CA LEU A 484 -5.29 0.70 34.68
C LEU A 484 -5.01 -0.79 34.95
N ALA A 485 -4.43 -1.13 36.10
CA ALA A 485 -4.06 -2.49 36.49
C ALA A 485 -5.13 -3.21 37.34
N SER A 486 -6.10 -2.47 37.89
CA SER A 486 -7.20 -3.02 38.69
C SER A 486 -8.56 -2.80 38.01
N GLY A 487 -8.85 -3.59 36.97
CA GLY A 487 -10.25 -3.82 36.57
C GLY A 487 -10.52 -4.04 35.09
N VAL A 488 -10.25 -5.23 34.58
CA VAL A 488 -11.15 -5.87 33.60
C VAL A 488 -11.50 -7.27 34.12
N THR A 489 -12.33 -7.29 35.15
CA THR A 489 -13.22 -8.42 35.47
C THR A 489 -14.50 -7.88 36.09
N ALA A 490 -15.53 -7.69 35.29
CA ALA A 490 -16.92 -7.93 35.68
C ALA A 490 -17.79 -7.89 34.42
N THR A 491 -18.56 -8.94 34.19
CA THR A 491 -19.73 -8.89 33.32
C THR A 491 -20.67 -7.79 33.80
N LEU A 492 -20.66 -6.62 33.17
CA LEU A 492 -21.73 -5.63 33.24
C LEU A 492 -21.76 -4.90 31.90
N GLY A 493 -22.91 -4.92 31.22
CA GLY A 493 -23.14 -4.01 30.11
C GLY A 493 -22.90 -2.58 30.57
N GLY A 494 -22.11 -1.81 29.82
CA GLY A 494 -21.72 -0.46 30.20
C GLY A 494 -20.90 0.21 29.11
N ASP A 495 -21.13 1.50 28.93
CA ASP A 495 -20.65 2.33 27.83
C ASP A 495 -19.11 2.45 27.82
N PHE A 496 -18.52 2.08 26.68
CA PHE A 496 -17.08 2.16 26.40
C PHE A 496 -16.62 3.58 26.02
N SER A 497 -17.50 4.57 26.10
CA SER A 497 -17.24 5.98 25.79
C SER A 497 -16.07 6.59 26.57
N SER A 498 -15.74 6.10 27.77
CA SER A 498 -14.65 6.62 28.61
C SER A 498 -13.25 6.17 28.15
N VAL A 499 -13.08 4.88 27.81
CA VAL A 499 -11.81 4.34 27.28
C VAL A 499 -11.62 4.78 25.84
N HIS A 500 -12.69 4.76 25.04
CA HIS A 500 -12.68 5.38 23.72
C HIS A 500 -12.39 6.88 23.80
N GLY A 501 -12.97 7.59 24.78
CA GLY A 501 -12.73 9.00 25.05
C GLY A 501 -11.30 9.30 25.49
N MET A 502 -10.67 8.41 26.26
CA MET A 502 -9.29 8.55 26.71
C MET A 502 -8.26 8.22 25.62
N ILE A 503 -8.49 7.19 24.80
CA ILE A 503 -7.67 6.90 23.61
C ILE A 503 -7.86 8.01 22.56
N LYS A 504 -9.08 8.51 22.40
CA LYS A 504 -9.39 9.69 21.57
C LYS A 504 -8.76 10.95 22.15
N TYR A 505 -8.67 11.09 23.47
CA TYR A 505 -8.00 12.21 24.14
C TYR A 505 -6.47 12.13 23.98
N LEU A 506 -5.85 10.96 24.21
CA LEU A 506 -4.43 10.70 23.95
C LEU A 506 -4.09 10.88 22.47
N GLY A 507 -4.89 10.33 21.57
CA GLY A 507 -4.80 10.57 20.13
C GLY A 507 -4.99 12.05 19.75
N SER A 508 -5.90 12.77 20.43
CA SER A 508 -6.13 14.21 20.20
C SER A 508 -5.01 15.09 20.77
N LYS A 509 -4.34 14.65 21.84
CA LYS A 509 -3.20 15.35 22.45
C LYS A 509 -1.90 15.02 21.72
N LEU A 510 -1.73 13.80 21.20
CA LEU A 510 -0.68 13.41 20.26
C LEU A 510 -0.78 14.21 18.96
N GLY A 511 -2.00 14.45 18.46
CA GLY A 511 -2.24 15.29 17.29
C GLY A 511 -2.05 16.80 17.49
N ALA A 512 -1.97 17.27 18.74
CA ALA A 512 -1.87 18.70 19.07
C ALA A 512 -0.46 19.14 19.53
N ALA A 513 0.44 18.20 19.83
CA ALA A 513 1.70 18.49 20.51
C ALA A 513 2.92 18.60 19.58
N TRP A 514 2.91 17.98 18.39
CA TRP A 514 4.12 17.78 17.58
C TRP A 514 3.90 17.94 16.07
N THR A 515 5.01 18.09 15.34
CA THR A 515 5.03 18.36 13.90
C THR A 515 4.58 17.16 13.04
N ASP A 516 4.13 17.46 11.81
CA ASP A 516 3.69 16.61 10.66
C ASP A 516 4.32 15.20 10.47
N GLY A 517 5.46 14.88 11.10
CA GLY A 517 6.16 13.60 10.92
C GLY A 517 6.64 12.91 12.20
N GLU A 518 6.64 13.60 13.34
CA GLU A 518 6.96 13.01 14.64
C GLU A 518 5.79 12.17 15.18
N GLN A 519 4.56 12.53 14.77
CA GLN A 519 3.35 11.80 15.12
C GLN A 519 3.36 10.38 14.53
N THR A 520 3.84 10.17 13.31
CA THR A 520 4.03 8.82 12.75
C THR A 520 5.14 8.09 13.40
N ARG A 521 6.30 8.70 13.66
CA ARG A 521 7.37 7.98 14.36
C ARG A 521 6.92 7.47 15.71
N ILE A 522 6.03 8.20 16.37
CA ILE A 522 5.49 7.80 17.68
C ILE A 522 4.30 6.87 17.55
N ARG A 523 3.40 7.03 16.56
CA ARG A 523 2.39 5.99 16.24
C ARG A 523 3.05 4.70 15.79
N GLN A 524 4.10 4.77 14.99
CA GLN A 524 4.97 3.67 14.57
C GLN A 524 5.72 3.13 15.76
N ALA A 525 6.27 3.92 16.68
CA ALA A 525 6.86 3.38 17.90
C ALA A 525 5.83 2.73 18.82
N LEU A 526 4.61 3.27 18.90
CA LEU A 526 3.52 2.75 19.73
C LEU A 526 2.86 1.52 19.10
N GLN A 527 2.77 1.47 17.78
CA GLN A 527 2.32 0.32 16.99
C GLN A 527 3.43 -0.72 16.82
N ASN A 528 4.70 -0.32 16.78
CA ASN A 528 5.86 -1.19 16.86
C ASN A 528 6.01 -1.70 18.28
N MET A 529 5.60 -0.96 19.31
CA MET A 529 5.50 -1.46 20.69
C MET A 529 4.30 -2.39 20.83
N LEU A 530 3.13 -2.05 20.29
CA LEU A 530 1.94 -2.90 20.27
C LEU A 530 2.17 -4.14 19.41
N SER A 531 2.83 -4.03 18.26
CA SER A 531 3.22 -5.16 17.41
C SER A 531 4.47 -5.86 17.92
N VAL A 532 5.37 -5.25 18.69
CA VAL A 532 6.37 -6.01 19.46
C VAL A 532 5.68 -6.82 20.56
N ASN A 533 4.59 -6.32 21.12
CA ASN A 533 3.75 -7.05 22.08
C ASN A 533 2.76 -8.04 21.43
N PHE A 534 2.37 -7.87 20.16
CA PHE A 534 1.40 -8.74 19.43
C PHE A 534 2.01 -9.57 18.28
N ASN A 535 3.11 -9.17 17.66
CA ASN A 535 3.88 -9.87 16.60
C ASN A 535 5.08 -10.66 17.13
N ARG A 536 5.56 -10.51 18.38
CA ARG A 536 6.60 -11.43 18.91
C ARG A 536 6.08 -12.82 19.31
N GLY A 537 4.98 -13.24 18.70
CA GLY A 537 4.45 -14.59 18.76
C GLY A 537 4.56 -15.37 17.43
N LEU A 538 5.28 -14.87 16.43
CA LEU A 538 5.56 -15.59 15.18
C LEU A 538 6.97 -15.27 14.66
N THR A 539 7.72 -16.33 14.29
CA THR A 539 9.15 -16.43 13.87
C THR A 539 10.15 -16.49 15.04
N GLU A 540 10.95 -17.54 15.27
CA GLU A 540 11.10 -18.91 14.72
C GLU A 540 10.69 -19.97 15.76
#